data_AF-Q9ZKL6-F1
#
_entry.id   AF-Q9ZKL6-F1
#
_cell.length_a   1.000
_cell.length_b   1.000
_cell.length_c   1.000
_cell.angle_alpha   90.00
_cell.angle_beta   90.00
_cell.angle_gamma   90.00
#
_symmetry.space_group_name_H-M   'P 1'
#
loop_
_entity.id
_entity.type
_entity.pdbx_description
1 polymer ?
#
loop_
_entity_poly.entity_id
_entity_poly.type
_entity_poly.pdbx_seq_one_letter_code
_entity_poly.pdbx_strand_id
1 'polypeptide(L)'
;MYKNCVFIIESPNKIAKIKELTGSSFVFATGGHFVELVNIEVNKEFNPIFEIKKSTDKKKDRSTHINHMINQCKDKVVYIATDPDREGYGIGYKFYEKIKNLAKTIYRTEFHEITKSGVEKGLNNAGLFSQSNLNLYYSWLGRIVSDQFIGFTLTPYLRKNIKNFEVGAGRVQTPALSILVELDRKIQAFEQKNNDEKLSYSIEAIIDALGSQISITLVEENKRKAFETKELAQNFLNDLKNNLNPLAFLDAIEQKDKEKAPPKPFTTSNLLKDGARILGMGVKQIQEHAQKLFEAGLITYIRTDSEALSKEYLQEHEAFFEGIYPSVYEYREYRAGKNSQAEAHEAIRITHPHCYEDLKKVCEEHNITDIDDLKVYTLIFFNTICSQSKNAIYENTVLNFKVKTHRFNAVLANSNLKVLKRLKT
;
A
#
# COMPACT_ATOMS: atom_id res chain seq x y z
N MET A 1 -17.03 -32.36 3.74
CA MET A 1 -18.38 -31.86 4.08
C MET A 1 -19.03 -31.06 2.95
N TYR A 2 -18.27 -30.28 2.17
CA TYR A 2 -18.83 -29.31 1.20
C TYR A 2 -18.98 -29.80 -0.26
N LYS A 3 -18.83 -31.11 -0.54
CA LYS A 3 -18.80 -31.67 -1.91
C LYS A 3 -19.99 -31.25 -2.80
N ASN A 4 -21.18 -31.09 -2.20
CA ASN A 4 -22.42 -30.75 -2.89
C ASN A 4 -22.84 -29.27 -2.70
N CYS A 5 -22.02 -28.45 -2.05
CA CYS A 5 -22.30 -27.04 -1.81
C CYS A 5 -21.86 -26.20 -3.01
N VAL A 6 -22.61 -25.14 -3.33
CA VAL A 6 -22.26 -24.21 -4.40
C VAL A 6 -21.46 -23.06 -3.81
N PHE A 7 -20.32 -22.72 -4.40
CA PHE A 7 -19.53 -21.54 -4.06
C PHE A 7 -19.64 -20.49 -5.15
N ILE A 8 -19.94 -19.26 -4.76
CA ILE A 8 -20.02 -18.10 -5.65
C ILE A 8 -18.90 -17.13 -5.26
N ILE A 9 -17.94 -16.92 -6.15
CA ILE A 9 -16.79 -16.03 -5.96
C ILE A 9 -16.77 -14.92 -7.00
N GLU A 10 -15.91 -13.91 -6.81
CA GLU A 10 -15.76 -12.82 -7.77
C GLU A 10 -14.93 -13.21 -9.00
N SER A 11 -13.74 -13.77 -8.76
CA SER A 11 -12.69 -13.95 -9.77
C SER A 11 -12.62 -15.40 -10.29
N PRO A 12 -12.58 -15.61 -11.62
CA PRO A 12 -12.40 -16.94 -12.21
C PRO A 12 -11.09 -17.63 -11.82
N ASN A 13 -10.04 -16.86 -11.56
CA ASN A 13 -8.70 -17.40 -11.25
C ASN A 13 -8.70 -18.21 -9.94
N LYS A 14 -9.60 -17.87 -9.01
CA LYS A 14 -9.74 -18.57 -7.72
C LYS A 14 -10.48 -19.91 -7.81
N ILE A 15 -11.14 -20.21 -8.94
CA ILE A 15 -12.01 -21.40 -9.06
C ILE A 15 -11.23 -22.68 -8.78
N ALA A 16 -10.07 -22.86 -9.43
CA ALA A 16 -9.28 -24.10 -9.29
C ALA A 16 -8.86 -24.33 -7.84
N LYS A 17 -8.32 -23.29 -7.19
CA LYS A 17 -7.83 -23.39 -5.81
C LYS A 17 -8.96 -23.59 -4.80
N ILE A 18 -10.08 -22.89 -4.95
CA ILE A 18 -11.24 -23.10 -4.06
C ILE A 18 -11.85 -24.50 -4.25
N LYS A 19 -11.87 -25.05 -5.47
CA LYS A 19 -12.28 -26.46 -5.68
C LYS A 19 -11.36 -27.44 -4.96
N GLU A 20 -10.05 -27.26 -5.08
CA GLU A 20 -9.03 -28.06 -4.38
C GLU A 20 -9.23 -28.01 -2.86
N LEU A 21 -9.38 -26.81 -2.30
CA LEU A 21 -9.44 -26.61 -0.85
C LEU A 21 -10.78 -27.01 -0.22
N THR A 22 -11.91 -26.83 -0.93
CA THR A 22 -13.25 -27.15 -0.40
C THR A 22 -13.71 -28.57 -0.76
N GLY A 23 -13.13 -29.16 -1.81
CA GLY A 23 -13.58 -30.41 -2.42
C GLY A 23 -14.94 -30.31 -3.14
N SER A 24 -15.50 -29.11 -3.31
CA SER A 24 -16.74 -28.91 -4.06
C SER A 24 -16.49 -28.92 -5.57
N SER A 25 -17.36 -29.60 -6.33
CA SER A 25 -17.36 -29.51 -7.79
C SER A 25 -18.04 -28.23 -8.31
N PHE A 26 -18.84 -27.56 -7.49
CA PHE A 26 -19.69 -26.43 -7.87
C PHE A 26 -19.12 -25.09 -7.38
N VAL A 27 -18.04 -24.63 -8.03
CA VAL A 27 -17.45 -23.31 -7.76
C VAL A 27 -17.57 -22.46 -9.01
N PHE A 28 -18.23 -21.31 -8.90
CA PHE A 28 -18.53 -20.39 -10.01
C PHE A 28 -18.08 -18.98 -9.69
N ALA A 29 -17.63 -18.24 -10.71
CA ALA A 29 -17.20 -16.85 -10.57
C ALA A 29 -18.14 -15.89 -11.32
N THR A 30 -18.50 -14.77 -10.70
CA THR A 30 -19.34 -13.74 -11.35
C THR A 30 -18.55 -12.92 -12.39
N GLY A 31 -17.22 -12.93 -12.32
CA GLY A 31 -16.35 -12.10 -13.15
C GLY A 31 -16.39 -10.62 -12.76
N GLY A 32 -16.54 -10.32 -11.47
CA GLY A 32 -16.80 -8.97 -10.96
C GLY A 32 -18.29 -8.63 -10.88
N HIS A 33 -18.61 -7.33 -10.89
CA HIS A 33 -19.99 -6.84 -10.91
C HIS A 33 -20.72 -7.25 -12.18
N PHE A 34 -21.77 -8.04 -12.02
CA PHE A 34 -22.63 -8.55 -13.09
C PHE A 34 -23.91 -7.72 -13.29
N VAL A 35 -24.18 -6.77 -12.40
CA VAL A 35 -25.22 -5.75 -12.56
C VAL A 35 -24.60 -4.39 -12.83
N GLU A 36 -25.36 -3.50 -13.45
CA GLU A 36 -25.04 -2.08 -13.63
C GLU A 36 -26.18 -1.20 -13.14
N LEU A 37 -25.83 -0.03 -12.62
CA LEU A 37 -26.79 0.98 -12.19
C LEU A 37 -27.25 1.76 -13.42
N VAL A 38 -28.50 1.54 -13.84
CA VAL A 38 -29.06 2.13 -15.07
C VAL A 38 -29.80 3.43 -14.81
N ASN A 39 -30.34 3.60 -13.60
CA ASN A 39 -31.09 4.80 -13.23
C ASN A 39 -31.05 5.04 -11.72
N ILE A 40 -31.24 6.30 -11.32
CA ILE A 40 -31.42 6.72 -9.93
C ILE A 40 -32.72 7.52 -9.87
N GLU A 41 -33.73 7.00 -9.19
CA GLU A 41 -35.00 7.68 -8.97
C GLU A 41 -34.85 8.73 -7.86
N VAL A 42 -34.37 9.93 -8.23
CA VAL A 42 -34.10 11.03 -7.29
C VAL A 42 -35.33 11.42 -6.46
N ASN A 43 -36.52 11.37 -7.08
CA ASN A 43 -37.80 11.67 -6.41
C ASN A 43 -38.26 10.57 -5.43
N LYS A 44 -37.61 9.40 -5.42
CA LYS A 44 -37.87 8.31 -4.49
C LYS A 44 -36.64 8.05 -3.62
N GLU A 45 -36.18 9.11 -2.95
CA GLU A 45 -35.04 9.04 -2.02
C GLU A 45 -33.78 8.43 -2.65
N PHE A 46 -33.48 8.80 -3.90
CA PHE A 46 -32.35 8.27 -4.67
C PHE A 46 -32.38 6.75 -4.87
N ASN A 47 -33.56 6.14 -4.98
CA ASN A 47 -33.71 4.71 -5.21
C ASN A 47 -32.95 4.24 -6.48
N PRO A 48 -31.96 3.34 -6.35
CA PRO A 48 -31.14 2.91 -7.48
C PRO A 48 -31.75 1.71 -8.21
N ILE A 49 -31.81 1.81 -9.55
CA ILE A 49 -32.30 0.73 -10.42
C ILE A 49 -31.11 0.01 -11.04
N PHE A 50 -31.00 -1.29 -10.78
CA PHE A 50 -29.94 -2.14 -11.32
C PHE A 50 -30.48 -3.14 -12.34
N GLU A 51 -29.73 -3.32 -13.43
CA GLU A 51 -29.99 -4.37 -14.42
C GLU A 51 -28.78 -5.30 -14.58
N ILE A 52 -29.01 -6.54 -15.00
CA ILE A 52 -27.92 -7.43 -15.37
C ILE A 52 -27.26 -6.86 -16.61
N LYS A 53 -25.93 -6.69 -16.57
CA LYS A 53 -25.14 -6.20 -17.69
C LYS A 53 -25.41 -7.05 -18.93
N LYS A 54 -25.90 -6.41 -19.99
CA LYS A 54 -26.09 -7.03 -21.30
C LYS A 54 -24.98 -6.54 -22.23
N SER A 55 -24.38 -7.47 -22.96
CA SER A 55 -23.41 -7.14 -24.01
C SER A 55 -24.05 -7.36 -25.37
N THR A 56 -23.79 -6.44 -26.31
CA THR A 56 -24.17 -6.60 -27.73
C THR A 56 -23.36 -7.72 -28.40
N ASP A 57 -22.16 -8.01 -27.90
CA ASP A 57 -21.35 -9.17 -28.28
C ASP A 57 -21.77 -10.40 -27.46
N LYS A 58 -22.40 -11.39 -28.11
CA LYS A 58 -22.86 -12.65 -27.48
C LYS A 58 -21.73 -13.44 -26.81
N LYS A 59 -20.47 -13.31 -27.28
CA LYS A 59 -19.32 -13.98 -26.64
C LYS A 59 -18.92 -13.32 -25.32
N LYS A 60 -19.33 -12.06 -25.11
CA LYS A 60 -19.10 -11.27 -23.89
C LYS A 60 -20.37 -11.13 -23.04
N ASP A 61 -21.49 -11.71 -23.48
CA ASP A 61 -22.74 -11.66 -22.75
C ASP A 61 -22.70 -12.57 -21.52
N ARG A 62 -22.43 -11.96 -20.37
CA ARG A 62 -22.35 -12.65 -19.09
C ARG A 62 -23.72 -13.05 -18.55
N SER A 63 -24.82 -12.53 -19.10
CA SER A 63 -26.16 -12.79 -18.57
C SER A 63 -26.52 -14.27 -18.61
N THR A 64 -26.13 -14.98 -19.67
CA THR A 64 -26.32 -16.44 -19.81
C THR A 64 -25.57 -17.22 -18.73
N HIS A 65 -24.30 -16.86 -18.48
CA HIS A 65 -23.48 -17.49 -17.44
C HIS A 65 -24.05 -17.24 -16.03
N ILE A 66 -24.46 -16.00 -15.74
CA ILE A 66 -25.07 -15.65 -14.46
C ILE A 66 -26.40 -16.39 -14.26
N ASN A 67 -27.25 -16.45 -15.28
CA ASN A 67 -28.50 -17.20 -15.20
C ASN A 67 -28.25 -18.71 -14.99
N HIS A 68 -27.22 -19.26 -15.63
CA HIS A 68 -26.79 -20.63 -15.36
C HIS A 68 -26.37 -20.82 -13.89
N MET A 69 -25.56 -19.91 -13.34
CA MET A 69 -25.15 -19.96 -11.92
C MET A 69 -26.35 -19.88 -10.97
N ILE A 70 -27.31 -18.99 -11.24
CA ILE A 70 -28.55 -18.86 -10.46
C ILE A 70 -29.31 -20.19 -10.46
N ASN A 71 -29.45 -20.82 -11.63
CA ASN A 71 -30.12 -22.12 -11.75
C ASN A 71 -29.37 -23.23 -11.00
N GLN A 72 -28.03 -23.21 -11.00
CA GLN A 72 -27.22 -24.18 -10.26
C GLN A 72 -27.38 -24.07 -8.74
N CYS A 73 -27.87 -22.93 -8.24
CA CYS A 73 -28.11 -22.70 -6.81
C CYS A 73 -29.45 -23.27 -6.31
N LYS A 74 -30.37 -23.63 -7.21
CA LYS A 74 -31.73 -24.07 -6.85
C LYS A 74 -31.69 -25.27 -5.89
N ASP A 75 -32.42 -25.17 -4.78
CA ASP A 75 -32.56 -26.20 -3.73
C ASP A 75 -31.22 -26.66 -3.07
N LYS A 76 -30.12 -25.93 -3.30
CA LYS A 76 -28.79 -26.24 -2.75
C LYS A 76 -28.37 -25.30 -1.62
N VAL A 77 -27.36 -25.74 -0.87
CA VAL A 77 -26.64 -24.89 0.08
C VAL A 77 -25.59 -24.09 -0.69
N VAL A 78 -25.64 -22.76 -0.59
CA VAL A 78 -24.79 -21.82 -1.32
C VAL A 78 -23.91 -21.05 -0.34
N TYR A 79 -22.63 -20.93 -0.65
CA TYR A 79 -21.67 -20.06 0.02
C TYR A 79 -21.29 -18.92 -0.93
N ILE A 80 -21.68 -17.70 -0.58
CA ILE A 80 -21.20 -16.50 -1.25
C ILE A 80 -19.87 -16.13 -0.60
N ALA A 81 -18.81 -16.32 -1.38
CA ALA A 81 -17.40 -16.20 -1.00
C ALA A 81 -16.70 -15.08 -1.80
N THR A 82 -17.41 -13.98 -2.05
CA THR A 82 -16.84 -12.77 -2.63
C THR A 82 -15.86 -12.11 -1.65
N ASP A 83 -15.01 -11.21 -2.15
CA ASP A 83 -13.91 -10.65 -1.35
C ASP A 83 -14.43 -9.92 -0.10
N PRO A 84 -13.65 -9.87 1.00
CA PRO A 84 -14.08 -9.32 2.28
C PRO A 84 -14.03 -7.77 2.30
N ASP A 85 -14.43 -7.11 1.21
CA ASP A 85 -14.50 -5.66 1.13
C ASP A 85 -15.89 -5.19 0.68
N ARG A 86 -16.10 -3.87 0.66
CA ARG A 86 -17.37 -3.29 0.22
C ARG A 86 -17.75 -3.70 -1.21
N GLU A 87 -16.78 -3.86 -2.12
CA GLU A 87 -17.07 -4.27 -3.51
C GLU A 87 -17.55 -5.72 -3.56
N GLY A 88 -16.85 -6.61 -2.85
CA GLY A 88 -17.24 -8.01 -2.70
C GLY A 88 -18.62 -8.16 -2.04
N TYR A 89 -18.96 -7.32 -1.06
CA TYR A 89 -20.31 -7.24 -0.50
C TYR A 89 -21.34 -6.72 -1.51
N GLY A 90 -20.99 -5.75 -2.34
CA GLY A 90 -21.83 -5.29 -3.46
C GLY A 90 -22.18 -6.42 -4.42
N ILE A 91 -21.18 -7.16 -4.90
CA ILE A 91 -21.35 -8.31 -5.79
C ILE A 91 -22.18 -9.40 -5.10
N GLY A 92 -21.78 -9.76 -3.87
CA GLY A 92 -22.39 -10.83 -3.09
C GLY A 92 -23.86 -10.55 -2.79
N TYR A 93 -24.20 -9.33 -2.37
CA TYR A 93 -25.57 -8.95 -2.07
C TYR A 93 -26.44 -8.97 -3.35
N LYS A 94 -25.94 -8.41 -4.46
CA LYS A 94 -26.68 -8.45 -5.72
C LYS A 94 -26.92 -9.87 -6.22
N PHE A 95 -25.99 -10.79 -5.99
CA PHE A 95 -26.19 -12.21 -6.29
C PHE A 95 -27.20 -12.85 -5.33
N TYR A 96 -27.05 -12.60 -4.02
CA TYR A 96 -27.99 -13.04 -2.99
C TYR A 96 -29.43 -12.65 -3.32
N GLU A 97 -29.69 -11.42 -3.76
CA GLU A 97 -31.02 -10.96 -4.16
C GLU A 97 -31.67 -11.84 -5.24
N LYS A 98 -30.86 -12.41 -6.15
CA LYS A 98 -31.34 -13.27 -7.24
C LYS A 98 -31.62 -14.71 -6.78
N ILE A 99 -30.95 -15.19 -5.73
CA ILE A 99 -31.05 -16.59 -5.29
C ILE A 99 -31.77 -16.81 -3.96
N LYS A 100 -32.08 -15.74 -3.20
CA LYS A 100 -32.68 -15.83 -1.84
C LYS A 100 -33.97 -16.63 -1.73
N ASN A 101 -34.75 -16.69 -2.81
CA ASN A 101 -36.00 -17.45 -2.87
C ASN A 101 -35.86 -18.76 -3.68
N LEU A 102 -34.65 -19.11 -4.13
CA LEU A 102 -34.35 -20.28 -4.97
C LEU A 102 -33.45 -21.30 -4.27
N ALA A 103 -32.46 -20.83 -3.51
CA ALA A 103 -31.52 -21.68 -2.78
C ALA A 103 -32.13 -22.18 -1.46
N LYS A 104 -31.67 -23.34 -0.99
CA LYS A 104 -32.11 -23.91 0.29
C LYS A 104 -31.58 -23.11 1.48
N THR A 105 -30.29 -22.75 1.44
CA THR A 105 -29.63 -21.96 2.50
C THR A 105 -28.48 -21.20 1.88
N ILE A 106 -28.30 -19.94 2.28
CA ILE A 106 -27.24 -19.08 1.74
C ILE A 106 -26.38 -18.56 2.88
N TYR A 107 -25.10 -18.91 2.83
CA TYR A 107 -24.08 -18.46 3.75
C TYR A 107 -23.21 -17.38 3.13
N ARG A 108 -22.71 -16.46 3.95
CA ARG A 108 -21.60 -15.57 3.66
C ARG A 108 -20.34 -16.16 4.30
N THR A 109 -19.28 -16.33 3.52
CA THR A 109 -17.96 -16.77 4.02
C THR A 109 -16.89 -15.83 3.49
N GLU A 110 -15.91 -15.46 4.32
CA GLU A 110 -14.84 -14.53 3.98
C GLU A 110 -13.49 -15.23 4.01
N PHE A 111 -12.68 -15.02 2.98
CA PHE A 111 -11.34 -15.58 2.88
C PHE A 111 -10.33 -14.43 2.80
N HIS A 112 -9.48 -14.30 3.82
CA HIS A 112 -8.41 -13.30 3.87
C HIS A 112 -7.09 -13.81 3.27
N GLU A 113 -6.98 -15.12 3.08
CA GLU A 113 -5.92 -15.82 2.36
C GLU A 113 -6.49 -17.08 1.70
N ILE A 114 -5.95 -17.49 0.56
CA ILE A 114 -6.42 -18.67 -0.20
C ILE A 114 -5.52 -19.88 0.13
N THR A 115 -5.39 -20.16 1.43
CA THR A 115 -4.68 -21.30 2.00
C THR A 115 -5.68 -22.32 2.54
N LYS A 116 -5.21 -23.53 2.89
CA LYS A 116 -6.08 -24.55 3.52
C LYS A 116 -6.65 -24.06 4.84
N SER A 117 -5.81 -23.52 5.72
CA SER A 117 -6.20 -22.94 7.00
C SER A 117 -7.15 -21.75 6.84
N GLY A 118 -6.85 -20.83 5.92
CA GLY A 118 -7.66 -19.64 5.67
C GLY A 118 -9.06 -19.97 5.16
N VAL A 119 -9.16 -20.89 4.20
CA VAL A 119 -10.46 -21.35 3.70
C VAL A 119 -11.25 -22.10 4.76
N GLU A 120 -10.61 -22.97 5.54
CA GLU A 120 -11.27 -23.69 6.64
C GLU A 120 -11.78 -22.73 7.73
N LYS A 121 -10.97 -21.74 8.13
CA LYS A 121 -11.36 -20.70 9.08
C LYS A 121 -12.55 -19.88 8.56
N GLY A 122 -12.54 -19.50 7.28
CA GLY A 122 -13.65 -18.79 6.65
C GLY A 122 -14.95 -19.62 6.66
N LEU A 123 -14.86 -20.91 6.34
CA LEU A 123 -15.99 -21.83 6.32
C LEU A 123 -16.57 -22.10 7.72
N ASN A 124 -15.71 -22.24 8.73
CA ASN A 124 -16.13 -22.43 10.11
C ASN A 124 -16.82 -21.18 10.69
N ASN A 125 -16.45 -20.00 10.19
CA ASN A 125 -17.05 -18.72 10.57
C ASN A 125 -18.22 -18.32 9.65
N ALA A 126 -18.64 -19.17 8.70
CA ALA A 126 -19.66 -18.83 7.74
C ALA A 126 -21.03 -18.63 8.41
N GLY A 127 -21.58 -17.42 8.29
CA GLY A 127 -22.91 -17.06 8.83
C GLY A 127 -23.97 -17.02 7.73
N LEU A 128 -25.25 -17.00 8.11
CA LEU A 128 -26.33 -16.76 7.15
C LEU A 128 -26.12 -15.40 6.47
N PHE A 129 -26.26 -15.34 5.14
CA PHE A 129 -26.02 -14.11 4.39
C PHE A 129 -26.91 -12.96 4.87
N SER A 130 -28.17 -13.26 5.25
CA SER A 130 -29.12 -12.30 5.81
C SER A 130 -28.68 -11.66 7.13
N GLN A 131 -27.73 -12.27 7.83
CA GLN A 131 -27.15 -11.81 9.10
C GLN A 131 -25.70 -11.35 8.94
N SER A 132 -25.21 -11.25 7.69
CA SER A 132 -23.86 -10.76 7.41
C SER A 132 -23.76 -9.24 7.56
N ASN A 133 -22.56 -8.68 7.35
CA ASN A 133 -22.30 -7.25 7.49
C ASN A 133 -22.91 -6.44 6.32
N LEU A 134 -24.22 -6.25 6.33
CA LEU A 134 -24.95 -5.49 5.31
C LEU A 134 -24.53 -4.01 5.25
N ASN A 135 -23.86 -3.48 6.29
CA ASN A 135 -23.33 -2.11 6.25
C ASN A 135 -22.23 -1.95 5.20
N LEU A 136 -21.46 -3.00 4.89
CA LEU A 136 -20.51 -2.96 3.77
C LEU A 136 -21.22 -2.89 2.43
N TYR A 137 -22.36 -3.56 2.28
CA TYR A 137 -23.23 -3.41 1.11
C TYR A 137 -23.82 -2.00 1.01
N TYR A 138 -24.37 -1.45 2.09
CA TYR A 138 -24.92 -0.10 2.08
C TYR A 138 -23.85 0.97 1.82
N SER A 139 -22.63 0.77 2.34
CA SER A 139 -21.46 1.61 2.02
C SER A 139 -21.12 1.57 0.52
N TRP A 140 -21.10 0.38 -0.08
CA TRP A 140 -20.93 0.23 -1.53
C TRP A 140 -22.06 0.90 -2.32
N LEU A 141 -23.31 0.73 -1.89
CA LEU A 141 -24.48 1.30 -2.53
C LEU A 141 -24.45 2.83 -2.50
N GLY A 142 -24.16 3.42 -1.33
CA GLY A 142 -24.00 4.86 -1.18
C GLY A 142 -22.89 5.40 -2.07
N ARG A 143 -21.76 4.67 -2.17
CA ARG A 143 -20.65 5.04 -3.06
C ARG A 143 -21.07 5.05 -4.53
N ILE A 144 -21.65 3.97 -5.04
CA ILE A 144 -21.97 3.84 -6.48
C ILE A 144 -23.06 4.84 -6.90
N VAL A 145 -24.08 5.05 -6.04
CA VAL A 145 -25.14 6.04 -6.29
C VAL A 145 -24.57 7.45 -6.27
N SER A 146 -23.73 7.79 -5.27
CA SER A 146 -23.10 9.12 -5.18
C SER A 146 -22.18 9.42 -6.37
N ASP A 147 -21.33 8.46 -6.76
CA ASP A 147 -20.39 8.62 -7.87
C ASP A 147 -21.15 8.85 -9.19
N GLN A 148 -22.22 8.09 -9.44
CA GLN A 148 -23.03 8.22 -10.65
C GLN A 148 -23.90 9.48 -10.65
N PHE A 149 -24.49 9.86 -9.52
CA PHE A 149 -25.26 11.09 -9.39
C PHE A 149 -24.38 12.32 -9.69
N ILE A 150 -23.21 12.42 -9.05
CA ILE A 150 -22.26 13.52 -9.31
C ILE A 150 -21.79 13.51 -10.76
N GLY A 151 -21.47 12.34 -11.31
CA GLY A 151 -21.06 12.19 -12.70
C GLY A 151 -22.11 12.71 -13.67
N PHE A 152 -23.38 12.31 -13.50
CA PHE A 152 -24.50 12.70 -14.35
C PHE A 152 -24.86 14.19 -14.22
N THR A 153 -24.74 14.76 -13.03
CA THR A 153 -25.05 16.18 -12.82
C THR A 153 -23.92 17.08 -13.34
N LEU A 154 -22.66 16.80 -13.00
CA LEU A 154 -21.56 17.73 -13.27
C LEU A 154 -20.91 17.55 -14.65
N THR A 155 -20.84 16.33 -15.19
CA THR A 155 -20.14 16.08 -16.47
C THR A 155 -20.77 16.84 -17.65
N PRO A 156 -22.11 16.85 -17.84
CA PRO A 156 -22.73 17.64 -18.92
C PRO A 156 -22.43 19.14 -18.79
N TYR A 157 -22.44 19.65 -17.55
CA TYR A 157 -22.09 21.04 -17.26
C TYR A 157 -20.63 21.34 -17.60
N LEU A 158 -19.68 20.49 -17.20
CA LEU A 158 -18.25 20.68 -17.53
C LEU A 158 -18.00 20.65 -19.03
N ARG A 159 -18.55 19.66 -19.74
CA ARG A 159 -18.38 19.53 -21.20
C ARG A 159 -18.89 20.76 -21.95
N LYS A 160 -20.04 21.31 -21.53
CA LYS A 160 -20.60 22.53 -22.10
C LYS A 160 -19.69 23.75 -21.92
N ASN A 161 -19.08 23.91 -20.74
CA ASN A 161 -18.27 25.09 -20.42
C ASN A 161 -16.83 25.00 -20.92
N ILE A 162 -16.21 23.82 -20.85
CA ILE A 162 -14.80 23.59 -21.25
C ILE A 162 -14.69 23.30 -22.76
N LYS A 163 -15.80 22.98 -23.43
CA LYS A 163 -15.85 22.59 -24.85
C LYS A 163 -14.96 21.38 -25.19
N ASN A 164 -14.75 20.51 -24.22
CA ASN A 164 -14.08 19.23 -24.40
C ASN A 164 -15.04 18.11 -23.98
N PHE A 165 -15.33 17.17 -24.88
CA PHE A 165 -16.25 16.07 -24.61
C PHE A 165 -15.60 14.89 -23.89
N GLU A 166 -14.28 14.85 -23.82
CA GLU A 166 -13.52 13.81 -23.15
C GLU A 166 -13.43 14.01 -21.63
N VAL A 167 -13.74 15.21 -21.13
CA VAL A 167 -13.71 15.48 -19.69
C VAL A 167 -14.90 14.86 -18.97
N GLY A 168 -14.63 14.36 -17.77
CA GLY A 168 -15.61 13.84 -16.83
C GLY A 168 -15.40 14.46 -15.45
N ALA A 169 -16.50 14.69 -14.74
CA ALA A 169 -16.46 15.00 -13.31
C ALA A 169 -16.47 13.70 -12.52
N GLY A 170 -15.77 13.64 -11.40
CA GLY A 170 -15.96 12.56 -10.45
C GLY A 170 -15.54 12.95 -9.06
N ARG A 171 -16.29 12.45 -8.07
CA ARG A 171 -16.16 12.83 -6.67
C ARG A 171 -14.74 12.68 -6.10
N VAL A 172 -13.96 11.73 -6.60
CA VAL A 172 -12.57 11.47 -6.17
C VAL A 172 -11.54 12.00 -7.17
N GLN A 173 -11.73 11.77 -8.47
CA GLN A 173 -10.78 12.19 -9.50
C GLN A 173 -10.64 13.71 -9.59
N THR A 174 -11.74 14.46 -9.43
CA THR A 174 -11.73 15.92 -9.57
C THR A 174 -10.95 16.60 -8.43
N PRO A 175 -11.15 16.28 -7.15
CA PRO A 175 -10.28 16.77 -6.07
C PRO A 175 -8.82 16.34 -6.22
N ALA A 176 -8.54 15.10 -6.64
CA ALA A 176 -7.18 14.64 -6.85
C ALA A 176 -6.44 15.47 -7.92
N LEU A 177 -7.12 15.78 -9.04
CA LEU A 177 -6.60 16.69 -10.05
C LEU A 177 -6.39 18.10 -9.50
N SER A 178 -7.29 18.61 -8.65
CA SER A 178 -7.14 19.93 -8.01
C SER A 178 -5.84 20.02 -7.20
N ILE A 179 -5.49 18.98 -6.44
CA ILE A 179 -4.23 18.94 -5.67
C ILE A 179 -3.03 19.07 -6.60
N LEU A 180 -3.03 18.36 -7.74
CA LEU A 180 -1.93 18.45 -8.72
C LEU A 180 -1.84 19.84 -9.33
N VAL A 181 -2.97 20.45 -9.70
CA VAL A 181 -3.03 21.81 -10.23
C VAL A 181 -2.54 22.84 -9.21
N GLU A 182 -2.89 22.69 -7.93
CA GLU A 182 -2.40 23.56 -6.87
C GLU A 182 -0.88 23.44 -6.66
N LEU A 183 -0.33 22.23 -6.75
CA LEU A 183 1.11 22.01 -6.69
C LEU A 183 1.83 22.62 -7.89
N ASP A 184 1.30 22.45 -9.09
CA ASP A 184 1.84 23.04 -10.32
C ASP A 184 1.84 24.58 -10.24
N ARG A 185 0.75 25.19 -9.77
CA ARG A 185 0.69 26.64 -9.53
C ARG A 185 1.72 27.12 -8.51
N LYS A 186 2.01 26.34 -7.47
CA LYS A 186 3.07 26.66 -6.51
C LYS A 186 4.45 26.60 -7.15
N ILE A 187 4.70 25.63 -8.03
CA ILE A 187 5.94 25.54 -8.81
C ILE A 187 6.07 26.75 -9.75
N GLN A 188 5.03 27.07 -10.52
CA GLN A 188 5.02 28.24 -11.41
C GLN A 188 5.24 29.55 -10.64
N ALA A 189 4.57 29.72 -9.49
CA ALA A 189 4.79 30.89 -8.65
C ALA A 189 6.21 30.96 -8.10
N PHE A 190 6.82 29.82 -7.76
CA PHE A 190 8.22 29.74 -7.37
C PHE A 190 9.15 30.07 -8.56
N GLU A 191 8.85 29.59 -9.76
CA GLU A 191 9.61 29.85 -10.98
C GLU A 191 9.53 31.30 -11.46
N GLN A 192 8.48 32.05 -11.09
CA GLN A 192 8.36 33.49 -11.38
C GLN A 192 9.20 34.37 -10.46
N LYS A 193 9.66 33.85 -9.31
CA LYS A 193 10.54 34.59 -8.41
C LYS A 193 11.88 34.90 -9.06
N ASN A 194 12.51 35.99 -8.63
CA ASN A 194 13.87 36.31 -9.06
C ASN A 194 14.87 35.28 -8.53
N ASN A 195 16.03 35.13 -9.19
CA ASN A 195 17.04 34.14 -8.79
C ASN A 195 17.47 34.30 -7.33
N ASP A 196 17.56 35.54 -6.84
CA ASP A 196 17.95 35.81 -5.45
C ASP A 196 16.91 35.31 -4.44
N GLU A 197 15.63 35.22 -4.80
CA GLU A 197 14.58 34.69 -3.92
C GLU A 197 14.44 33.16 -3.99
N LYS A 198 15.05 32.53 -5.00
CA LYS A 198 15.06 31.07 -5.20
C LYS A 198 16.27 30.39 -4.56
N LEU A 199 17.33 31.15 -4.36
CA LEU A 199 18.61 30.65 -3.89
C LEU A 199 18.77 30.93 -2.41
N SER A 200 19.42 30.01 -1.72
CA SER A 200 20.00 30.26 -0.42
C SER A 200 21.46 29.85 -0.47
N TYR A 201 22.30 30.62 0.20
CA TYR A 201 23.74 30.42 0.19
C TYR A 201 24.16 29.87 1.55
N SER A 202 25.08 28.91 1.58
CA SER A 202 25.69 28.42 2.81
C SER A 202 27.21 28.42 2.65
N ILE A 203 27.91 28.51 3.76
CA ILE A 203 29.37 28.49 3.77
C ILE A 203 29.84 27.11 4.23
N GLU A 204 30.70 26.50 3.43
CA GLU A 204 31.43 25.29 3.77
C GLU A 204 32.93 25.60 3.78
N ALA A 205 33.65 24.98 4.70
CA ALA A 205 35.11 25.03 4.77
C ALA A 205 35.67 23.62 4.65
N ILE A 206 36.80 23.48 3.96
CA ILE A 206 37.53 22.22 3.88
C ILE A 206 38.69 22.32 4.87
N ILE A 207 38.74 21.37 5.80
CA ILE A 207 39.80 21.28 6.80
C ILE A 207 40.64 20.02 6.56
N ASP A 208 41.94 20.11 6.86
CA ASP A 208 42.77 18.92 7.03
C ASP A 208 42.69 18.47 8.50
N ALA A 209 42.18 17.27 8.71
CA ALA A 209 42.16 16.62 10.00
C ALA A 209 43.02 15.36 9.90
N LEU A 210 44.27 15.45 10.37
CA LEU A 210 45.21 14.33 10.47
C LEU A 210 45.47 13.64 9.12
N GLY A 211 45.65 14.44 8.07
CA GLY A 211 45.93 14.02 6.70
C GLY A 211 44.69 13.58 5.92
N SER A 212 43.49 13.92 6.40
CA SER A 212 42.22 13.66 5.72
C SER A 212 41.44 14.97 5.55
N GLN A 213 41.00 15.25 4.33
CA GLN A 213 40.17 16.41 4.05
C GLN A 213 38.71 16.15 4.47
N ILE A 214 38.14 17.05 5.25
CA ILE A 214 36.74 17.01 5.69
C ILE A 214 36.07 18.32 5.33
N SER A 215 34.85 18.26 4.76
CA SER A 215 34.00 19.45 4.63
C SER A 215 33.23 19.69 5.93
N ILE A 216 33.32 20.90 6.47
CA ILE A 216 32.57 21.38 7.62
C ILE A 216 31.62 22.51 7.15
N THR A 217 30.37 22.50 7.59
CA THR A 217 29.34 23.49 7.21
C THR A 217 29.13 24.51 8.32
N LEU A 218 28.99 25.79 8.00
CA LEU A 218 28.64 26.85 8.94
C LEU A 218 27.23 26.61 9.51
N VAL A 219 27.10 26.70 10.84
CA VAL A 219 25.83 26.46 11.53
C VAL A 219 25.45 27.59 12.47
N GLU A 220 24.14 27.77 12.62
CA GLU A 220 23.49 28.67 13.56
C GLU A 220 22.35 27.88 14.22
N GLU A 221 22.28 27.89 15.56
CA GLU A 221 21.32 27.09 16.33
C GLU A 221 21.27 25.60 15.92
N ASN A 222 22.45 25.00 15.65
CA ASN A 222 22.63 23.61 15.21
C ASN A 222 21.96 23.26 13.86
N LYS A 223 21.61 24.26 13.04
CA LYS A 223 21.15 24.08 11.66
C LYS A 223 22.12 24.73 10.69
N ARG A 224 22.17 24.24 9.45
CA ARG A 224 22.94 24.85 8.36
C ARG A 224 22.53 26.33 8.24
N LYS A 225 23.48 27.25 8.43
CA LYS A 225 23.22 28.67 8.26
C LYS A 225 23.02 28.97 6.78
N ALA A 226 21.89 29.58 6.48
CA ALA A 226 21.53 30.01 5.14
C ALA A 226 21.55 31.54 5.07
N PHE A 227 22.14 32.09 4.01
CA PHE A 227 22.11 33.51 3.68
C PHE A 227 21.15 33.73 2.52
N GLU A 228 20.36 34.79 2.61
CA GLU A 228 19.35 35.14 1.60
C GLU A 228 19.98 35.60 0.29
N THR A 229 21.17 36.21 0.33
CA THR A 229 21.86 36.71 -0.86
C THR A 229 23.31 36.27 -0.92
N LYS A 230 23.84 36.22 -2.15
CA LYS A 230 25.26 35.91 -2.39
C LYS A 230 26.18 36.94 -1.74
N GLU A 231 25.78 38.21 -1.76
CA GLU A 231 26.54 39.30 -1.18
C GLU A 231 26.69 39.14 0.33
N LEU A 232 25.60 38.83 1.05
CA LEU A 232 25.66 38.56 2.49
C LEU A 232 26.58 37.38 2.81
N ALA A 233 26.48 36.30 2.04
CA ALA A 233 27.36 35.14 2.20
C ALA A 233 28.84 35.50 1.89
N GLN A 234 29.09 36.29 0.85
CA GLN A 234 30.44 36.67 0.44
C GLN A 234 31.09 37.65 1.42
N ASN A 235 30.33 38.61 1.96
CA ASN A 235 30.78 39.52 2.99
C ASN A 235 31.16 38.73 4.25
N PHE A 236 30.28 37.83 4.69
CA PHE A 236 30.60 36.93 5.80
C PHE A 236 31.85 36.08 5.51
N LEU A 237 31.98 35.52 4.31
CA LEU A 237 33.14 34.71 3.93
C LEU A 237 34.43 35.54 3.91
N ASN A 238 34.37 36.78 3.44
CA ASN A 238 35.52 37.69 3.40
C ASN A 238 35.95 38.08 4.82
N ASP A 239 35.00 38.41 5.71
CA ASP A 239 35.26 38.68 7.12
C ASP A 239 35.84 37.44 7.82
N LEU A 240 35.32 36.26 7.50
CA LEU A 240 35.84 35.00 7.99
C LEU A 240 37.29 34.79 7.53
N LYS A 241 37.61 35.09 6.26
CA LYS A 241 38.97 34.98 5.69
C LYS A 241 39.96 36.02 6.19
N ASN A 242 39.50 37.23 6.53
CA ASN A 242 40.36 38.33 6.95
C ASN A 242 41.07 37.99 8.28
N ASN A 243 42.40 37.91 8.32
CA ASN A 243 43.15 37.39 9.48
C ASN A 243 42.70 35.98 9.93
N LEU A 244 42.32 35.12 8.98
CA LEU A 244 41.96 33.74 9.27
C LEU A 244 43.20 32.97 9.73
N ASN A 245 43.15 32.46 10.97
CA ASN A 245 44.09 31.46 11.42
C ASN A 245 43.85 30.17 10.60
N PRO A 246 44.90 29.49 10.10
CA PRO A 246 44.75 28.23 9.36
C PRO A 246 44.12 27.07 10.17
N LEU A 247 43.87 27.27 11.47
CA LEU A 247 43.33 26.25 12.36
C LEU A 247 41.79 26.33 12.49
N ALA A 248 41.13 25.20 12.29
CA ALA A 248 39.80 24.93 12.80
C ALA A 248 39.93 24.18 14.13
N PHE A 249 39.32 24.69 15.19
CA PHE A 249 39.38 24.07 16.52
C PHE A 249 38.23 23.08 16.68
N LEU A 250 38.52 21.82 16.99
CA LEU A 250 37.49 20.84 17.35
C LEU A 250 37.01 21.16 18.77
N ASP A 251 35.79 21.69 18.88
CA ASP A 251 35.19 22.13 20.14
C ASP A 251 34.50 20.98 20.88
N ALA A 252 33.80 20.12 20.14
CA ALA A 252 33.11 18.98 20.72
C ALA A 252 32.92 17.84 19.70
N ILE A 253 32.91 16.60 20.21
CA ILE A 253 32.49 15.41 19.47
C ILE A 253 31.20 14.91 20.14
N GLU A 254 30.08 14.98 19.43
CA GLU A 254 28.81 14.41 19.89
C GLU A 254 28.56 13.08 19.20
N GLN A 255 28.50 12.01 19.98
CA GLN A 255 28.09 10.69 19.50
C GLN A 255 26.73 10.35 20.07
N LYS A 256 25.78 10.02 19.19
CA LYS A 256 24.46 9.56 19.58
C LYS A 256 24.07 8.39 18.70
N ASP A 257 23.65 7.32 19.36
CA ASP A 257 23.00 6.22 18.68
C ASP A 257 21.64 6.68 18.19
N LYS A 258 21.39 6.46 16.91
CA LYS A 258 20.10 6.69 16.27
C LYS A 258 19.53 5.36 15.88
N GLU A 259 18.39 5.04 16.48
CA GLU A 259 17.61 3.87 16.11
C GLU A 259 16.71 4.18 14.91
N LYS A 260 16.60 3.21 14.03
CA LYS A 260 15.61 3.21 12.95
C LYS A 260 14.79 1.93 13.05
N ALA A 261 13.50 2.10 13.28
CA ALA A 261 12.55 1.00 13.29
C ALA A 261 12.51 0.29 11.92
N PRO A 262 12.26 -1.03 11.90
CA PRO A 262 12.01 -1.75 10.66
C PRO A 262 10.79 -1.19 9.90
N PRO A 263 10.65 -1.51 8.61
CA PRO A 263 9.40 -1.22 7.92
C PRO A 263 8.24 -1.96 8.60
N LYS A 264 7.08 -1.32 8.64
CA LYS A 264 5.87 -1.98 9.09
C LYS A 264 5.32 -2.91 8.00
N PRO A 265 4.51 -3.92 8.36
CA PRO A 265 3.79 -4.74 7.38
C PRO A 265 2.99 -3.88 6.40
N PHE A 266 2.92 -4.31 5.15
CA PHE A 266 2.30 -3.51 4.12
C PHE A 266 0.79 -3.35 4.31
N THR A 267 0.33 -2.11 4.22
CA THR A 267 -1.03 -1.78 3.77
C THR A 267 -1.04 -1.66 2.25
N THR A 268 -2.22 -1.56 1.63
CA THR A 268 -2.32 -1.31 0.18
C THR A 268 -1.55 -0.05 -0.23
N SER A 269 -1.72 1.05 0.50
CA SER A 269 -1.08 2.33 0.14
C SER A 269 0.44 2.26 0.25
N ASN A 270 0.96 1.58 1.28
CA ASN A 270 2.40 1.42 1.46
C ASN A 270 3.01 0.48 0.41
N LEU A 271 2.34 -0.64 0.08
CA LEU A 271 2.79 -1.53 -1.01
C LEU A 271 2.86 -0.79 -2.34
N LEU A 272 1.81 -0.04 -2.71
CA LEU A 272 1.77 0.71 -3.97
C LEU A 272 2.85 1.79 -4.05
N LYS A 273 3.08 2.51 -2.93
CA LYS A 273 4.12 3.54 -2.83
C LYS A 273 5.53 2.94 -2.95
N ASP A 274 5.82 1.89 -2.20
CA ASP A 274 7.15 1.27 -2.22
C ASP A 274 7.39 0.49 -3.51
N GLY A 275 6.37 -0.18 -4.07
CA GLY A 275 6.47 -0.81 -5.38
C GLY A 275 6.79 0.20 -6.48
N ALA A 276 6.14 1.37 -6.50
CA ALA A 276 6.44 2.41 -7.47
C ALA A 276 7.88 2.95 -7.33
N ARG A 277 8.34 3.14 -6.08
CA ARG A 277 9.68 3.66 -5.77
C ARG A 277 10.81 2.66 -6.03
N ILE A 278 10.61 1.39 -5.66
CA ILE A 278 11.65 0.35 -5.65
C ILE A 278 11.66 -0.43 -6.97
N LEU A 279 10.48 -0.79 -7.49
CA LEU A 279 10.35 -1.60 -8.70
C LEU A 279 10.20 -0.76 -9.98
N GLY A 280 9.93 0.54 -9.85
CA GLY A 280 9.67 1.42 -11.00
C GLY A 280 8.37 1.10 -11.74
N MET A 281 7.43 0.39 -11.09
CA MET A 281 6.18 -0.07 -11.69
C MET A 281 5.03 0.92 -11.44
N GLY A 282 4.09 0.99 -12.38
CA GLY A 282 2.85 1.74 -12.18
C GLY A 282 1.97 1.09 -11.10
N VAL A 283 1.24 1.90 -10.32
CA VAL A 283 0.37 1.41 -9.23
C VAL A 283 -0.65 0.36 -9.69
N LYS A 284 -1.17 0.50 -10.91
CA LYS A 284 -2.11 -0.46 -11.50
C LYS A 284 -1.45 -1.82 -11.74
N GLN A 285 -0.22 -1.83 -12.28
CA GLN A 285 0.52 -3.07 -12.52
C GLN A 285 0.81 -3.78 -11.20
N ILE A 286 1.31 -3.05 -10.19
CA ILE A 286 1.60 -3.61 -8.86
C ILE A 286 0.34 -4.26 -8.27
N GLN A 287 -0.81 -3.60 -8.38
CA GLN A 287 -2.08 -4.14 -7.89
C GLN A 287 -2.52 -5.39 -8.66
N GLU A 288 -2.34 -5.44 -9.98
CA GLU A 288 -2.65 -6.62 -10.80
C GLU A 288 -1.76 -7.81 -10.44
N HIS A 289 -0.45 -7.61 -10.29
CA HIS A 289 0.49 -8.63 -9.86
C HIS A 289 0.21 -9.13 -8.44
N ALA A 290 -0.04 -8.22 -7.49
CA ALA A 290 -0.42 -8.57 -6.12
C ALA A 290 -1.76 -9.36 -6.10
N GLN A 291 -2.73 -9.00 -6.93
CA GLN A 291 -3.99 -9.73 -7.03
C GLN A 291 -3.76 -11.19 -7.48
N LYS A 292 -2.91 -11.41 -8.48
CA LYS A 292 -2.54 -12.77 -8.91
C LYS A 292 -1.88 -13.57 -7.79
N LEU A 293 -0.95 -12.97 -7.05
CA LEU A 293 -0.29 -13.60 -5.91
C LEU A 293 -1.28 -14.00 -4.81
N PHE A 294 -2.26 -13.14 -4.51
CA PHE A 294 -3.33 -13.46 -3.56
C PHE A 294 -4.22 -14.60 -4.06
N GLU A 295 -4.64 -14.55 -5.33
CA GLU A 295 -5.46 -15.60 -5.94
C GLU A 295 -4.75 -16.95 -6.03
N ALA A 296 -3.42 -16.93 -6.16
CA ALA A 296 -2.55 -18.10 -6.10
C ALA A 296 -2.32 -18.62 -4.66
N GLY A 297 -2.69 -17.84 -3.64
CA GLY A 297 -2.53 -18.20 -2.22
C GLY A 297 -1.14 -17.94 -1.65
N LEU A 298 -0.32 -17.11 -2.30
CA LEU A 298 1.04 -16.78 -1.86
C LEU A 298 1.09 -15.60 -0.88
N ILE A 299 0.10 -14.72 -0.92
CA ILE A 299 -0.03 -13.56 -0.03
C ILE A 299 -1.45 -13.42 0.50
N THR A 300 -1.61 -12.63 1.56
CA THR A 300 -2.91 -12.22 2.12
C THR A 300 -3.62 -11.19 1.23
N TYR A 301 -4.89 -10.91 1.55
CA TYR A 301 -5.75 -10.02 0.78
C TYR A 301 -5.15 -8.61 0.60
N ILE A 302 -5.09 -8.16 -0.66
CA ILE A 302 -4.30 -6.99 -1.03
C ILE A 302 -4.97 -5.64 -0.77
N ARG A 303 -6.27 -5.62 -0.43
CA ARG A 303 -7.03 -4.39 -0.15
C ARG A 303 -7.27 -4.26 1.35
N THR A 304 -6.28 -3.68 2.02
CA THR A 304 -6.22 -3.57 3.48
C THR A 304 -5.58 -2.23 3.87
N ASP A 305 -6.13 -1.62 4.91
CA ASP A 305 -5.56 -0.47 5.60
C ASP A 305 -4.93 -0.86 6.95
N SER A 306 -4.88 -2.16 7.24
CA SER A 306 -4.35 -2.72 8.48
C SER A 306 -2.88 -3.09 8.33
N GLU A 307 -2.10 -2.76 9.36
CA GLU A 307 -0.71 -3.21 9.52
C GLU A 307 -0.65 -4.48 10.38
N ALA A 308 -1.78 -4.97 10.89
CA ALA A 308 -1.83 -6.07 11.84
C ALA A 308 -1.43 -7.41 11.21
N LEU A 309 -0.79 -8.26 12.02
CA LEU A 309 -0.49 -9.65 11.69
C LEU A 309 -1.28 -10.56 12.63
N SER A 310 -1.80 -11.66 12.13
CA SER A 310 -2.52 -12.66 12.92
C SER A 310 -1.57 -13.31 13.92
N LYS A 311 -2.10 -13.70 15.08
CA LYS A 311 -1.32 -14.38 16.12
C LYS A 311 -0.77 -15.71 15.62
N GLU A 312 -1.58 -16.42 14.83
CA GLU A 312 -1.20 -17.67 14.21
C GLU A 312 0.01 -17.48 13.27
N TYR A 313 0.00 -16.44 12.44
CA TYR A 313 1.13 -16.15 11.56
C TYR A 313 2.37 -15.67 12.32
N LEU A 314 2.21 -14.84 13.36
CA LEU A 314 3.34 -14.37 14.16
C LEU A 314 4.07 -15.55 14.84
N GLN A 315 3.32 -16.54 15.35
CA GLN A 315 3.89 -17.77 15.91
C GLN A 315 4.62 -18.63 14.86
N GLU A 316 4.03 -18.80 13.67
CA GLU A 316 4.66 -19.51 12.56
C GLU A 316 5.96 -18.80 12.11
N HIS A 317 5.92 -17.47 12.04
CA HIS A 317 7.04 -16.63 11.65
C HIS A 317 8.18 -16.68 12.69
N GLU A 318 7.86 -16.61 13.99
CA GLU A 318 8.84 -16.75 15.08
C GLU A 318 9.52 -18.12 15.03
N ALA A 319 8.72 -19.19 15.00
CA ALA A 319 9.23 -20.56 14.97
C ALA A 319 10.15 -20.83 13.77
N PHE A 320 9.91 -20.18 12.63
CA PHE A 320 10.74 -20.33 11.43
C PHE A 320 11.99 -19.44 11.46
N PHE A 321 11.85 -18.15 11.72
CA PHE A 321 12.94 -17.18 11.52
C PHE A 321 13.81 -16.92 12.74
N GLU A 322 13.34 -17.18 13.97
CA GLU A 322 14.15 -16.94 15.17
C GLU A 322 15.42 -17.83 15.17
N GLY A 323 15.29 -19.10 14.78
CA GLY A 323 16.42 -20.02 14.66
C GLY A 323 17.39 -19.69 13.52
N ILE A 324 16.90 -19.04 12.45
CA ILE A 324 17.72 -18.67 11.28
C ILE A 324 18.44 -17.34 11.52
N TYR A 325 17.77 -16.38 12.14
CA TYR A 325 18.24 -15.01 12.32
C TYR A 325 18.18 -14.52 13.78
N PRO A 326 18.73 -15.26 14.76
CA PRO A 326 18.54 -14.99 16.19
C PRO A 326 19.08 -13.63 16.64
N SER A 327 20.11 -13.12 15.97
CA SER A 327 20.71 -11.83 16.32
C SER A 327 19.82 -10.64 15.94
N VAL A 328 18.97 -10.79 14.92
CA VAL A 328 18.19 -9.68 14.34
C VAL A 328 16.68 -9.84 14.50
N TYR A 329 16.17 -11.03 14.81
CA TYR A 329 14.75 -11.26 15.02
C TYR A 329 14.23 -10.55 16.30
N GLU A 330 13.03 -9.99 16.23
CA GLU A 330 12.28 -9.44 17.36
C GLU A 330 10.78 -9.57 17.08
N TYR A 331 10.07 -10.28 17.95
CA TYR A 331 8.62 -10.41 17.89
C TYR A 331 7.96 -9.03 18.04
N ARG A 332 7.18 -8.61 17.03
CA ARG A 332 6.49 -7.32 17.00
C ARG A 332 5.03 -7.47 16.63
N GLU A 333 4.17 -7.00 17.53
CA GLU A 333 2.75 -6.85 17.24
C GLU A 333 2.46 -5.51 16.58
N TYR A 334 1.72 -5.58 15.49
CA TYR A 334 1.17 -4.42 14.81
C TYR A 334 -0.33 -4.39 15.01
N ARG A 335 -0.89 -3.19 15.12
CA ARG A 335 -2.33 -2.99 15.27
C ARG A 335 -2.86 -2.24 14.07
N ALA A 336 -4.13 -2.50 13.74
CA ALA A 336 -4.85 -1.68 12.79
C ALA A 336 -4.80 -0.21 13.25
N GLY A 337 -4.63 0.72 12.29
CA GLY A 337 -4.61 2.15 12.60
C GLY A 337 -5.94 2.61 13.20
N LYS A 338 -5.94 3.71 13.95
CA LYS A 338 -7.15 4.26 14.61
C LYS A 338 -8.34 4.51 13.68
N ASN A 339 -8.08 4.68 12.37
CA ASN A 339 -9.08 4.92 11.34
C ASN A 339 -9.27 3.72 10.41
N SER A 340 -8.65 2.56 10.70
CA SER A 340 -8.82 1.36 9.90
C SER A 340 -10.28 0.93 9.98
N GLN A 341 -10.91 0.74 8.83
CA GLN A 341 -12.31 0.33 8.77
C GLN A 341 -12.49 -1.18 8.96
N ALA A 342 -11.40 -1.91 9.22
CA ALA A 342 -11.41 -3.35 9.33
C ALA A 342 -10.42 -3.84 10.40
N GLU A 343 -10.88 -3.91 11.65
CA GLU A 343 -10.17 -4.67 12.70
C GLU A 343 -10.01 -6.16 12.35
N ALA A 344 -10.78 -6.67 11.37
CA ALA A 344 -10.71 -8.03 10.86
C ALA A 344 -9.71 -8.23 9.70
N HIS A 345 -9.10 -7.17 9.16
CA HIS A 345 -8.17 -7.31 8.04
C HIS A 345 -6.72 -7.40 8.53
N GLU A 346 -5.96 -8.26 7.88
CA GLU A 346 -4.53 -8.42 8.08
C GLU A 346 -3.75 -7.53 7.11
N ALA A 347 -2.48 -7.27 7.40
CA ALA A 347 -1.54 -6.68 6.47
C ALA A 347 -1.31 -7.57 5.25
N ILE A 348 -0.76 -6.98 4.19
CA ILE A 348 -0.27 -7.70 3.02
C ILE A 348 1.07 -8.34 3.37
N ARG A 349 1.07 -9.66 3.49
CA ARG A 349 2.23 -10.48 3.87
C ARG A 349 2.25 -11.79 3.09
N ILE A 350 3.37 -12.50 3.09
CA ILE A 350 3.42 -13.88 2.58
C ILE A 350 2.55 -14.81 3.45
N THR A 351 1.94 -15.82 2.85
CA THR A 351 1.06 -16.75 3.55
C THR A 351 1.82 -17.71 4.47
N HIS A 352 2.99 -18.20 4.03
CA HIS A 352 3.85 -19.11 4.78
C HIS A 352 5.31 -18.63 4.78
N PRO A 353 6.02 -18.71 5.92
CA PRO A 353 7.46 -18.49 5.99
C PRO A 353 8.25 -19.48 5.11
N HIS A 354 9.27 -18.99 4.42
CA HIS A 354 10.25 -19.80 3.70
C HIS A 354 11.57 -19.03 3.54
N CYS A 355 12.63 -19.72 3.13
CA CYS A 355 13.94 -19.10 2.86
C CYS A 355 13.90 -18.29 1.54
N TYR A 356 14.79 -17.30 1.43
CA TYR A 356 14.87 -16.46 0.23
C TYR A 356 15.29 -17.27 -1.01
N GLU A 357 16.14 -18.27 -0.81
CA GLU A 357 16.65 -19.17 -1.83
C GLU A 357 15.52 -20.00 -2.48
N ASP A 358 14.46 -20.28 -1.72
CA ASP A 358 13.29 -21.04 -2.19
C ASP A 358 12.23 -20.16 -2.86
N LEU A 359 12.37 -18.82 -2.82
CA LEU A 359 11.33 -17.89 -3.25
C LEU A 359 10.81 -18.19 -4.66
N LYS A 360 11.74 -18.42 -5.61
CA LYS A 360 11.36 -18.72 -6.99
C LYS A 360 10.62 -20.04 -7.10
N LYS A 361 11.09 -21.07 -6.39
CA LYS A 361 10.49 -22.41 -6.37
C LYS A 361 9.08 -22.37 -5.80
N VAL A 362 8.88 -21.67 -4.67
CA VAL A 362 7.56 -21.49 -4.04
C VAL A 362 6.58 -20.81 -5.01
N CYS A 363 7.02 -19.77 -5.72
CA CYS A 363 6.18 -19.15 -6.75
C CYS A 363 5.85 -20.08 -7.91
N GLU A 364 6.84 -20.83 -8.41
CA GLU A 364 6.67 -21.79 -9.52
C GLU A 364 5.68 -22.91 -9.16
N GLU A 365 5.71 -23.43 -7.92
CA GLU A 365 4.76 -24.43 -7.40
C GLU A 365 3.30 -23.91 -7.40
N HIS A 366 3.12 -22.59 -7.36
CA HIS A 366 1.83 -21.91 -7.43
C HIS A 366 1.50 -21.36 -8.85
N ASN A 367 2.25 -21.81 -9.88
CA ASN A 367 2.13 -21.35 -11.27
C ASN A 367 2.40 -19.85 -11.47
N ILE A 368 3.19 -19.25 -10.59
CA ILE A 368 3.66 -17.87 -10.72
C ILE A 368 5.08 -17.89 -11.30
N THR A 369 5.17 -17.70 -12.62
CA THR A 369 6.45 -17.73 -13.36
C THR A 369 6.82 -16.40 -13.99
N ASP A 370 5.90 -15.42 -13.99
CA ASP A 370 6.13 -14.09 -14.53
C ASP A 370 7.12 -13.30 -13.66
N ILE A 371 8.04 -12.60 -14.30
CA ILE A 371 9.13 -11.91 -13.59
C ILE A 371 8.64 -10.72 -12.76
N ASP A 372 7.56 -10.06 -13.18
CA ASP A 372 7.03 -8.92 -12.45
C ASP A 372 6.16 -9.39 -11.28
N ASP A 373 5.44 -10.52 -11.42
CA ASP A 373 4.83 -11.22 -10.29
C ASP A 373 5.89 -11.59 -9.22
N LEU A 374 7.04 -12.15 -9.63
CA LEU A 374 8.16 -12.48 -8.73
C LEU A 374 8.75 -11.25 -8.04
N LYS A 375 8.91 -10.12 -8.75
CA LYS A 375 9.40 -8.86 -8.16
C LYS A 375 8.45 -8.34 -7.07
N VAL A 376 7.15 -8.35 -7.33
CA VAL A 376 6.15 -7.90 -6.36
C VAL A 376 6.12 -8.84 -5.16
N TYR A 377 6.20 -10.16 -5.38
CA TYR A 377 6.30 -11.13 -4.29
C TYR A 377 7.56 -10.92 -3.44
N THR A 378 8.71 -10.71 -4.08
CA THR A 378 9.99 -10.42 -3.41
C THR A 378 9.91 -9.17 -2.53
N LEU A 379 9.25 -8.11 -3.01
CA LEU A 379 9.03 -6.89 -2.23
C LEU A 379 8.19 -7.18 -0.97
N ILE A 380 7.10 -7.93 -1.11
CA ILE A 380 6.23 -8.32 0.02
C ILE A 380 6.96 -9.24 0.99
N PHE A 381 7.74 -10.20 0.48
CA PHE A 381 8.57 -11.11 1.26
C PHE A 381 9.55 -10.35 2.16
N PHE A 382 10.36 -9.44 1.60
CA PHE A 382 11.31 -8.66 2.39
C PHE A 382 10.62 -7.77 3.42
N ASN A 383 9.50 -7.13 3.06
CA ASN A 383 8.74 -6.32 4.02
C ASN A 383 8.22 -7.17 5.18
N THR A 384 7.65 -8.34 4.88
CA THR A 384 7.08 -9.25 5.88
C THR A 384 8.15 -9.66 6.90
N ILE A 385 9.29 -10.16 6.42
CA ILE A 385 10.38 -10.62 7.29
C ILE A 385 11.01 -9.48 8.06
N CYS A 386 11.34 -8.37 7.38
CA CYS A 386 11.97 -7.23 8.04
C CYS A 386 11.07 -6.61 9.10
N SER A 387 9.74 -6.74 8.99
CA SER A 387 8.82 -6.23 10.01
C SER A 387 9.01 -6.88 11.37
N GLN A 388 9.60 -8.08 11.44
CA GLN A 388 9.89 -8.79 12.69
C GLN A 388 11.38 -8.69 13.07
N SER A 389 12.04 -7.58 12.70
CA SER A 389 13.44 -7.34 13.02
C SER A 389 13.64 -6.31 14.14
N LYS A 390 14.76 -6.39 14.84
CA LYS A 390 15.24 -5.35 15.77
C LYS A 390 15.45 -4.01 15.06
N ASN A 391 15.43 -2.93 15.83
CA ASN A 391 15.79 -1.60 15.34
C ASN A 391 17.22 -1.64 14.78
N ALA A 392 17.44 -1.02 13.62
CA ALA A 392 18.79 -0.77 13.14
C ALA A 392 19.40 0.36 13.97
N ILE A 393 20.58 0.10 14.57
CA ILE A 393 21.31 1.07 15.36
C ILE A 393 22.41 1.69 14.48
N TYR A 394 22.39 3.01 14.36
CA TYR A 394 23.41 3.77 13.67
C TYR A 394 24.12 4.68 14.66
N GLU A 395 25.45 4.60 14.74
CA GLU A 395 26.24 5.61 15.44
C GLU A 395 26.27 6.87 14.56
N ASN A 396 25.68 7.97 15.05
CA ASN A 396 25.78 9.26 14.38
C ASN A 396 26.78 10.13 15.14
N THR A 397 27.88 10.51 14.48
CA THR A 397 28.87 11.39 15.07
C THR A 397 28.82 12.78 14.43
N VAL A 398 28.62 13.79 15.26
CA VAL A 398 28.71 15.21 14.89
C VAL A 398 30.00 15.78 15.45
N LEU A 399 30.86 16.27 14.56
CA LEU A 399 32.08 17.00 14.92
C LEU A 399 31.74 18.49 14.89
N ASN A 400 31.82 19.15 16.04
CA ASN A 400 31.58 20.59 16.17
C ASN A 400 32.92 21.31 16.17
N PHE A 401 33.10 22.21 15.21
CA PHE A 401 34.30 23.01 15.05
C PHE A 401 34.03 24.49 15.33
N LYS A 402 35.06 25.19 15.79
CA LYS A 402 35.12 26.65 15.81
C LYS A 402 36.15 27.10 14.79
N VAL A 403 35.69 27.92 13.84
CA VAL A 403 36.57 28.69 12.95
C VAL A 403 36.42 30.14 13.36
N LYS A 404 37.47 30.68 13.99
CA LYS A 404 37.40 31.90 14.81
C LYS A 404 36.30 31.77 15.88
N THR A 405 35.30 32.63 15.84
CA THR A 405 34.15 32.67 16.77
C THR A 405 32.93 31.93 16.22
N HIS A 406 32.96 31.46 14.97
CA HIS A 406 31.82 30.86 14.30
C HIS A 406 31.83 29.34 14.42
N ARG A 407 30.64 28.77 14.59
CA ARG A 407 30.44 27.34 14.71
C ARG A 407 30.25 26.70 13.34
N PHE A 408 30.98 25.62 13.13
CA PHE A 408 30.86 24.76 11.97
C PHE A 408 30.61 23.33 12.45
N ASN A 409 29.99 22.49 11.62
CA ASN A 409 29.90 21.07 11.94
C ASN A 409 30.14 20.16 10.73
N ALA A 410 30.52 18.93 11.01
CA ALA A 410 30.49 17.82 10.08
C ALA A 410 29.69 16.67 10.68
N VAL A 411 28.81 16.07 9.89
CA VAL A 411 28.07 14.87 10.26
C VAL A 411 28.73 13.68 9.57
N LEU A 412 29.23 12.73 10.35
CA LEU A 412 29.88 11.53 9.84
C LEU A 412 28.90 10.34 9.97
N ALA A 413 28.44 9.84 8.83
CA ALA A 413 27.79 8.53 8.74
C ALA A 413 28.85 7.43 8.53
N ASN A 414 28.54 6.18 8.92
CA ASN A 414 29.41 4.99 9.04
C ASN A 414 30.62 4.79 8.09
N SER A 415 30.71 5.45 6.92
CA SER A 415 31.85 5.38 6.00
C SER A 415 33.12 6.11 6.45
N ASN A 416 33.07 6.98 7.48
CA ASN A 416 34.21 7.84 7.89
C ASN A 416 34.92 7.46 9.21
N LEU A 417 34.73 6.23 9.70
CA LEU A 417 35.27 5.72 10.98
C LEU A 417 36.80 5.88 11.18
N LYS A 418 37.60 5.90 10.09
CA LYS A 418 39.07 6.03 10.19
C LYS A 418 39.53 7.40 10.71
N VAL A 419 38.82 8.46 10.32
CA VAL A 419 39.10 9.84 10.76
C VAL A 419 38.72 10.00 12.24
N LEU A 420 37.60 9.41 12.64
CA LEU A 420 37.12 9.46 14.02
C LEU A 420 38.10 8.83 15.01
N LYS A 421 38.65 7.66 14.65
CA LYS A 421 39.61 6.94 15.50
C LYS A 421 40.89 7.74 15.74
N ARG A 422 41.34 8.51 14.74
CA ARG A 422 42.54 9.35 14.85
C ARG A 422 42.29 10.63 15.65
N LEU A 423 41.07 11.17 15.64
CA LEU A 423 40.70 12.37 16.40
C LEU A 423 40.50 12.10 17.91
N LYS A 424 40.27 10.84 18.31
CA LYS A 424 40.07 10.41 19.70
C LYS A 424 41.38 10.01 20.43
N THR A 425 42.43 9.68 19.68
CA THR A 425 43.78 9.37 20.18
C THR A 425 44.66 10.60 20.13
#